data_AF-A0A3E1KD63-F1
#
_entry.id   AF-A0A3E1KD63-F1
#
_cell.length_a   1.000
_cell.length_b   1.000
_cell.length_c   1.000
_cell.angle_alpha   90.00
_cell.angle_beta   90.00
_cell.angle_gamma   90.00
#
_symmetry.space_group_name_H-M   'P 1'
#
loop_
_entity.id
_entity.type
_entity.pdbx_description
1 polymer ?
#
loop_
_entity_poly.entity_id
_entity_poly.type
_entity_poly.pdbx_seq_one_letter_code
_entity_poly.pdbx_strand_id
1 'polypeptide(L)'
;TRIWLPTEGDAENFMKTHVEPTIRDIPSLLALAPWYGKKHRDNTLTMKRFTNGRGFWCLGGKAAKNYREKSVDVAGYDELAAFDDDIEQEGSPTFLGDKRIEGSVWPKYIRGSTPKVRGTCQIARAASESPTFMRFHVACPHCGEEQYLKFGDKETPFGHNWTTDDPSSEFYLCEHNACV
;
A
#
# COMPACT_ATOMS: atom_id res chain seq x y z
N THR A 1 3.18 -12.71 -8.43
CA THR A 1 2.73 -11.45 -7.78
C THR A 1 3.29 -10.27 -8.54
N ARG A 2 2.48 -9.24 -8.74
CA ARG A 2 2.90 -7.99 -9.36
C ARG A 2 2.59 -6.83 -8.41
N ILE A 3 3.54 -5.95 -8.21
CA ILE A 3 3.34 -4.69 -7.48
C ILE A 3 3.69 -3.52 -8.39
N TRP A 4 2.90 -2.46 -8.30
CA TRP A 4 3.20 -1.18 -8.93
C TRP A 4 3.50 -0.13 -7.87
N LEU A 5 4.47 0.72 -8.18
CA LEU A 5 4.77 1.95 -7.43
C LEU A 5 4.55 3.18 -8.32
N PRO A 6 4.40 4.40 -7.77
CA PRO A 6 3.98 5.56 -8.54
C PRO A 6 4.88 5.83 -9.75
N THR A 7 6.20 5.68 -9.60
CA THR A 7 7.17 5.85 -10.69
C THR A 7 8.09 4.63 -10.84
N GLU A 8 8.80 4.56 -11.97
CA GLU A 8 9.82 3.51 -12.21
C GLU A 8 10.97 3.62 -11.20
N GLY A 9 11.35 4.86 -10.82
CA GLY A 9 12.38 5.10 -9.81
C GLY A 9 11.97 4.58 -8.43
N ASP A 10 10.71 4.78 -8.04
CA ASP A 10 10.16 4.22 -6.80
C ASP A 10 10.21 2.69 -6.81
N ALA A 11 9.82 2.08 -7.94
CA ALA A 11 9.84 0.62 -8.11
C ALA A 11 11.26 0.04 -8.01
N GLU A 12 12.23 0.65 -8.68
CA GLU A 12 13.62 0.24 -8.57
C GLU A 12 14.17 0.40 -7.15
N ASN A 13 13.83 1.51 -6.49
CA ASN A 13 14.24 1.75 -5.12
C ASN A 13 13.66 0.68 -4.19
N PHE A 14 12.35 0.41 -4.31
CA PHE A 14 11.67 -0.62 -3.51
C PHE A 14 12.30 -2.01 -3.66
N MET A 15 12.68 -2.38 -4.89
CA MET A 15 13.37 -3.63 -5.16
C MET A 15 14.73 -3.71 -4.44
N LYS A 16 15.51 -2.63 -4.45
CA LYS A 16 16.85 -2.57 -3.83
C LYS A 16 16.79 -2.45 -2.30
N THR A 17 15.86 -1.66 -1.76
CA THR A 17 15.82 -1.31 -0.33
C THR A 17 14.94 -2.21 0.51
N HIS A 18 13.91 -2.83 -0.07
CA HIS A 18 12.97 -3.66 0.66
C HIS A 18 13.02 -5.12 0.20
N VAL A 19 12.89 -5.37 -1.10
CA VAL A 19 12.74 -6.75 -1.62
C VAL A 19 14.04 -7.54 -1.50
N GLU A 20 15.15 -7.00 -1.98
CA GLU A 20 16.45 -7.69 -1.93
C GLU A 20 16.92 -7.98 -0.48
N PRO A 21 16.83 -7.03 0.47
CA PRO A 21 17.11 -7.31 1.88
C PRO A 21 16.17 -8.36 2.47
N THR A 22 14.88 -8.31 2.16
CA THR A 22 13.91 -9.32 2.64
C THR A 22 14.28 -10.73 2.16
N ILE A 23 14.69 -10.87 0.89
CA ILE A 23 15.14 -12.16 0.34
C ILE A 23 16.42 -12.65 1.05
N ARG A 24 17.36 -11.74 1.34
CA ARG A 24 18.61 -12.05 2.04
C ARG A 24 18.37 -12.50 3.48
N ASP A 25 17.52 -11.78 4.19
CA ASP A 25 17.39 -11.88 5.65
C ASP A 25 16.43 -13.01 6.07
N ILE A 26 15.55 -13.47 5.17
CA ILE A 26 14.62 -14.57 5.43
C ILE A 26 15.20 -15.87 4.82
N PRO A 27 15.67 -16.84 5.64
CA PRO A 27 16.36 -18.03 5.12
C PRO A 27 15.54 -18.86 4.13
N SER A 28 14.23 -18.97 4.35
CA SER A 28 13.32 -19.72 3.46
C SER A 28 13.15 -19.04 2.09
N LEU A 29 13.22 -17.70 2.02
CA LEU A 29 13.20 -16.98 0.75
C LEU A 29 14.56 -17.05 0.05
N LEU A 30 15.65 -16.93 0.80
CA LEU A 30 17.01 -17.05 0.26
C LEU A 30 17.23 -18.42 -0.40
N ALA A 31 16.76 -19.49 0.24
CA ALA A 31 16.82 -20.85 -0.31
C ALA A 31 16.10 -21.00 -1.66
N LEU A 32 15.07 -20.17 -1.92
CA LEU A 32 14.35 -20.13 -3.19
C LEU A 32 15.00 -19.22 -4.24
N ALA A 33 16.05 -18.48 -3.88
CA ALA A 33 16.75 -17.50 -4.70
C ALA A 33 18.25 -17.85 -4.87
N PRO A 34 18.60 -18.98 -5.51
CA PRO A 34 20.00 -19.40 -5.69
C PRO A 34 20.84 -18.45 -6.56
N TRP A 35 20.16 -17.53 -7.26
CA TRP A 35 20.73 -16.45 -8.05
C TRP A 35 21.11 -15.22 -7.22
N TYR A 36 20.80 -15.18 -5.93
CA TYR A 36 21.12 -14.04 -5.08
C TYR A 36 22.63 -13.75 -5.09
N GLY A 37 23.00 -12.47 -5.21
CA GLY A 37 24.39 -12.04 -5.35
C GLY A 37 25.06 -12.33 -6.69
N LYS A 38 24.33 -12.85 -7.69
CA LYS A 38 24.85 -13.17 -9.02
C LYS A 38 24.02 -12.51 -10.13
N LYS A 39 24.69 -12.17 -11.24
CA LYS A 39 24.00 -11.79 -12.48
C LYS A 39 23.30 -13.02 -13.04
N HIS A 40 21.97 -12.99 -13.12
CA HIS A 40 21.17 -14.13 -13.56
C HIS A 40 19.90 -13.64 -14.26
N ARG A 41 19.39 -14.41 -15.23
CA ARG A 41 18.17 -14.05 -15.98
C ARG A 41 16.91 -13.94 -15.11
N ASP A 42 16.90 -14.69 -14.01
CA ASP A 42 15.79 -14.71 -13.04
C ASP A 42 15.96 -13.67 -11.92
N ASN A 43 17.04 -12.87 -11.99
CA ASN A 43 17.36 -11.80 -11.04
C ASN A 43 17.58 -10.48 -11.80
N THR A 44 16.51 -9.72 -11.99
CA THR A 44 16.58 -8.38 -12.59
C THR A 44 16.05 -7.32 -11.63
N LEU A 45 16.22 -6.03 -11.96
CA LEU A 45 15.68 -4.94 -11.16
C LEU A 45 14.16 -4.90 -11.12
N THR A 46 13.50 -5.43 -12.16
CA THR A 46 12.03 -5.41 -12.28
C THR A 46 11.38 -6.75 -11.96
N MET A 47 12.17 -7.82 -11.84
CA MET A 47 11.66 -9.17 -11.64
C MET A 47 12.62 -10.05 -10.83
N LYS A 48 12.06 -10.75 -9.83
CA LYS A 48 12.68 -11.91 -9.17
C LYS A 48 11.88 -13.17 -9.48
N ARG A 49 12.50 -14.21 -10.05
CA ARG A 49 11.85 -15.51 -10.27
C ARG A 49 12.50 -16.59 -9.42
N PHE A 50 11.70 -17.22 -8.57
CA PHE A 50 12.15 -18.19 -7.57
C PHE A 50 12.15 -19.61 -8.12
N THR A 51 12.88 -20.52 -7.46
CA THR A 51 13.04 -21.93 -7.90
C THR A 51 11.74 -22.72 -7.90
N ASN A 52 10.75 -22.32 -7.10
CA ASN A 52 9.40 -22.87 -7.11
C ASN A 52 8.54 -22.37 -8.29
N GLY A 53 9.14 -21.67 -9.26
CA GLY A 53 8.49 -21.15 -10.46
C GLY A 53 7.73 -19.84 -10.25
N ARG A 54 7.58 -19.36 -9.02
CA ARG A 54 6.86 -18.11 -8.73
C ARG A 54 7.70 -16.90 -9.13
N GLY A 55 7.04 -15.93 -9.75
CA GLY A 55 7.63 -14.64 -10.11
C GLY A 55 7.07 -13.51 -9.26
N PHE A 56 7.95 -12.59 -8.88
CA PHE A 56 7.64 -11.30 -8.30
C PHE A 56 8.09 -10.21 -9.26
N TRP A 57 7.17 -9.35 -9.68
CA TRP A 57 7.44 -8.20 -10.55
C TRP A 57 7.15 -6.90 -9.81
N CYS A 58 8.04 -5.93 -9.96
CA CYS A 58 7.91 -4.58 -9.41
C CYS A 58 8.15 -3.58 -10.53
N LEU A 59 7.17 -2.73 -10.82
CA LEU A 59 7.15 -1.85 -11.98
C LEU A 59 6.62 -0.45 -11.63
N GLY A 60 7.00 0.56 -12.41
CA GLY A 60 6.43 1.90 -12.30
C GLY A 60 5.00 1.99 -12.84
N GLY A 61 4.21 2.88 -12.23
CA GLY A 61 2.79 3.05 -12.50
C GLY A 61 2.44 4.00 -13.64
N LYS A 62 3.41 4.77 -14.17
CA LYS A 62 3.17 5.81 -15.19
C LYS A 62 3.01 5.32 -16.63
N ALA A 63 3.45 4.11 -16.93
CA ALA A 63 3.46 3.59 -18.30
C ALA A 63 2.40 2.50 -18.47
N ALA A 64 1.47 2.66 -19.41
CA ALA A 64 0.38 1.70 -19.63
C ALA A 64 0.91 0.31 -20.03
N LYS A 65 2.05 0.26 -20.73
CA LYS A 65 2.76 -1.00 -21.03
C LYS A 65 3.05 -1.83 -19.77
N ASN A 66 3.29 -1.18 -18.63
CA ASN A 66 3.58 -1.84 -17.36
C ASN A 66 2.34 -2.48 -16.73
N TYR A 67 1.15 -2.33 -17.30
CA TYR A 67 -0.07 -3.01 -16.86
C TYR A 67 -0.48 -4.16 -17.79
N ARG A 68 0.25 -4.38 -18.88
CA ARG A 68 -0.09 -5.38 -19.90
C ARG A 68 0.63 -6.72 -19.66
N GLU A 69 0.33 -7.68 -20.55
CA GLU A 69 1.02 -8.95 -20.79
C GLU A 69 0.91 -10.04 -19.72
N LYS A 70 1.07 -9.72 -18.43
CA LYS A 70 1.18 -10.74 -17.37
C LYS A 70 -0.14 -10.93 -16.62
N SER A 71 -0.65 -12.16 -16.62
CA SER A 71 -1.69 -12.61 -15.69
C SER A 71 -1.05 -13.04 -14.38
N VAL A 72 -1.60 -12.63 -13.25
CA VAL A 72 -1.06 -12.93 -11.92
C VAL A 72 -2.15 -13.27 -10.92
N ASP A 73 -1.80 -13.96 -9.84
CA ASP A 73 -2.74 -14.25 -8.75
C ASP A 73 -2.91 -13.08 -7.78
N VAL A 74 -1.89 -12.23 -7.68
CA VAL A 74 -1.83 -11.12 -6.72
C VAL A 74 -1.35 -9.85 -7.40
N ALA A 75 -2.16 -8.80 -7.30
CA ALA A 75 -1.89 -7.44 -7.73
C ALA A 75 -1.74 -6.52 -6.50
N GLY A 76 -0.66 -5.74 -6.46
CA GLY A 76 -0.32 -4.83 -5.38
C GLY A 76 -0.13 -3.40 -5.89
N TYR A 77 -0.61 -2.41 -5.14
CA TYR A 77 -0.36 -0.99 -5.42
C TYR A 77 0.15 -0.36 -4.14
N ASP A 78 1.36 0.19 -4.18
CA ASP A 78 1.97 0.87 -3.04
C ASP A 78 2.06 2.36 -3.33
N GLU A 79 1.73 3.19 -2.35
CA GLU A 79 1.49 4.62 -2.51
C GLU A 79 0.44 4.99 -3.58
N LEU A 80 -0.68 4.25 -3.61
CA LEU A 80 -1.75 4.42 -4.59
C LEU A 80 -2.28 5.87 -4.72
N ALA A 81 -2.30 6.67 -3.65
CA ALA A 81 -2.72 8.07 -3.70
C ALA A 81 -1.78 8.97 -4.52
N ALA A 82 -0.57 8.52 -4.84
CA ALA A 82 0.42 9.25 -5.63
C ALA A 82 0.45 8.85 -7.11
N PHE A 83 -0.39 7.92 -7.54
CA PHE A 83 -0.50 7.54 -8.94
C PHE A 83 -1.25 8.60 -9.74
N ASP A 84 -0.97 8.65 -11.03
CA ASP A 84 -1.79 9.40 -11.97
C ASP A 84 -3.20 8.76 -12.03
N ASP A 85 -4.25 9.58 -12.13
CA ASP A 85 -5.63 9.11 -12.17
C ASP A 85 -5.99 8.41 -13.49
N ASP A 86 -5.23 8.73 -14.55
CA ASP A 86 -5.34 8.15 -15.87
C ASP A 86 -3.94 7.89 -16.44
N ILE A 87 -3.65 6.61 -16.73
CA ILE A 87 -2.34 6.18 -17.25
C ILE A 87 -2.39 6.20 -18.77
N GLU A 88 -1.72 7.19 -19.38
CA GLU A 88 -1.60 7.34 -20.83
C GLU A 88 -2.96 7.33 -21.58
N GLN A 89 -4.04 7.85 -20.97
CA GLN A 89 -5.41 7.86 -21.52
C GLN A 89 -6.05 6.46 -21.66
N GLU A 90 -5.54 5.46 -20.95
CA GLU A 90 -6.08 4.09 -20.95
C GLU A 90 -6.96 3.79 -19.73
N GLY A 91 -7.01 4.71 -18.76
CA GLY A 91 -7.80 4.61 -17.54
C GLY A 91 -6.96 4.54 -16.26
N SER A 92 -7.65 4.34 -15.13
CA SER A 92 -7.01 4.35 -13.81
C SER A 92 -6.06 3.17 -13.60
N PRO A 93 -5.03 3.30 -12.76
CA PRO A 93 -4.11 2.22 -12.45
C PRO A 93 -4.82 0.98 -11.89
N THR A 94 -5.82 1.17 -11.04
CA THR A 94 -6.65 0.07 -10.51
C THR A 94 -7.46 -0.59 -11.63
N PHE A 95 -8.04 0.16 -12.57
CA PHE A 95 -8.78 -0.41 -13.68
C PHE A 95 -7.90 -1.25 -14.62
N LEU A 96 -6.68 -0.79 -14.89
CA LEU A 96 -5.73 -1.48 -15.77
C LEU A 96 -5.11 -2.71 -15.08
N GLY A 97 -4.65 -2.54 -13.85
CA GLY A 97 -3.98 -3.58 -13.09
C GLY A 97 -4.92 -4.67 -12.61
N ASP A 98 -6.18 -4.34 -12.27
CA ASP A 98 -7.09 -5.33 -11.70
C ASP A 98 -7.51 -6.38 -12.73
N LYS A 99 -7.61 -5.98 -14.00
CA LYS A 99 -7.81 -6.90 -15.14
C LYS A 99 -6.75 -7.99 -15.24
N ARG A 100 -5.59 -7.84 -14.58
CA ARG A 100 -4.51 -8.84 -14.64
C ARG A 100 -4.76 -10.06 -13.77
N ILE A 101 -5.74 -10.01 -12.88
CA ILE A 101 -6.02 -11.12 -11.96
C ILE A 101 -7.39 -11.77 -12.20
N GLU A 102 -8.16 -11.30 -13.18
CA GLU A 102 -9.47 -11.87 -13.56
C GLU A 102 -9.39 -13.36 -13.91
N GLY A 103 -8.25 -13.81 -14.47
CA GLY A 103 -8.02 -15.23 -14.77
C GLY A 103 -7.51 -16.06 -13.59
N SER A 104 -7.30 -15.47 -12.41
CA SER A 104 -6.81 -16.21 -11.25
C SER A 104 -7.95 -16.95 -10.55
N VAL A 105 -7.65 -18.16 -10.07
CA VAL A 105 -8.58 -18.95 -9.24
C VAL A 105 -8.80 -18.30 -7.87
N TRP A 106 -7.79 -17.60 -7.34
CA TRP A 106 -7.81 -16.97 -6.02
C TRP A 106 -7.23 -15.55 -6.09
N PRO A 107 -7.93 -14.61 -6.75
CA PRO A 107 -7.43 -13.27 -6.98
C PRO A 107 -7.27 -12.50 -5.67
N LYS A 108 -6.13 -11.82 -5.49
CA LYS A 108 -5.91 -10.90 -4.37
C LYS A 108 -5.46 -9.53 -4.85
N TYR A 109 -6.18 -8.50 -4.41
CA TYR A 109 -5.80 -7.10 -4.54
C TYR A 109 -5.25 -6.58 -3.22
N ILE A 110 -4.08 -5.93 -3.25
CA ILE A 110 -3.50 -5.26 -2.10
C ILE A 110 -3.25 -3.82 -2.50
N ARG A 111 -3.85 -2.87 -1.77
CA ARG A 111 -3.74 -1.43 -2.04
C ARG A 111 -3.27 -0.76 -0.75
N GLY A 112 -2.11 -0.11 -0.77
CA GLY A 112 -1.53 0.62 0.34
C GLY A 112 -1.22 2.05 -0.05
N SER A 113 -1.52 3.02 0.81
CA SER A 113 -1.12 4.42 0.68
C SER A 113 -1.54 5.22 1.90
N THR A 114 -0.86 6.35 2.12
CA THR A 114 -1.39 7.41 2.99
C THR A 114 -2.43 8.25 2.23
N PRO A 115 -3.65 8.46 2.77
CA PRO A 115 -4.65 9.32 2.12
C PRO A 115 -4.12 10.74 1.88
N LYS A 116 -4.39 11.29 0.69
CA LYS A 116 -4.03 12.67 0.31
C LYS A 116 -5.28 13.56 0.22
N VAL A 117 -5.60 14.06 -0.98
CA VAL A 117 -6.68 15.03 -1.20
C VAL A 117 -8.05 14.34 -1.19
N ARG A 118 -8.95 14.78 -0.31
CA ARG A 118 -10.32 14.25 -0.24
C ARG A 118 -11.04 14.46 -1.58
N GLY A 119 -11.76 13.45 -2.04
CA GLY A 119 -12.57 13.50 -3.28
C GLY A 119 -11.85 12.98 -4.53
N THR A 120 -10.53 13.16 -4.64
CA THR A 120 -9.73 12.65 -5.78
C THR A 120 -8.81 11.49 -5.40
N CYS A 121 -8.55 11.30 -4.10
CA CYS A 121 -7.60 10.29 -3.63
C CYS A 121 -8.06 8.84 -3.94
N GLN A 122 -7.27 8.16 -4.79
CA GLN A 122 -7.58 6.80 -5.25
C GLN A 122 -7.65 5.76 -4.11
N ILE A 123 -6.82 5.85 -3.06
CA ILE A 123 -6.91 4.94 -1.91
C ILE A 123 -8.19 5.17 -1.10
N ALA A 124 -8.63 6.43 -0.96
CA ALA A 124 -9.87 6.75 -0.26
C ALA A 124 -11.09 6.21 -1.00
N ARG A 125 -11.10 6.35 -2.34
CA ARG A 125 -12.11 5.72 -3.20
C ARG A 125 -12.10 4.20 -3.04
N ALA A 126 -10.94 3.57 -3.19
CA ALA A 126 -10.79 2.12 -3.04
C ALA A 126 -11.27 1.60 -1.67
N ALA A 127 -11.02 2.36 -0.59
CA ALA A 127 -11.48 2.01 0.73
C ALA A 127 -13.00 2.15 0.88
N SER A 128 -13.61 3.18 0.28
CA SER A 128 -15.06 3.40 0.30
C SER A 128 -15.86 2.40 -0.54
N GLU A 129 -15.26 1.83 -1.58
CA GLU A 129 -15.85 0.79 -2.43
C GLU A 129 -15.84 -0.59 -1.74
N SER A 130 -15.09 -0.75 -0.65
CA SER A 130 -15.04 -2.01 0.08
C SER A 130 -16.38 -2.28 0.79
N PRO A 131 -16.97 -3.49 0.68
CA PRO A 131 -18.17 -3.86 1.42
C PRO A 131 -17.91 -3.95 2.93
N THR A 132 -16.64 -4.00 3.35
CA THR A 132 -16.24 -4.06 4.75
C THR A 132 -15.17 -3.03 5.02
N PHE A 133 -15.42 -2.17 5.99
CA PHE A 133 -14.49 -1.14 6.40
C PHE A 133 -14.05 -1.39 7.85
N MET A 134 -12.81 -1.86 8.00
CA MET A 134 -12.21 -2.14 9.30
C MET A 134 -11.34 -0.95 9.72
N ARG A 135 -11.41 -0.58 10.99
CA ARG A 135 -10.55 0.43 11.60
C ARG A 135 -9.75 -0.19 12.72
N PHE A 136 -8.53 0.29 12.92
CA PHE A 136 -7.74 -0.05 14.09
C PHE A 136 -8.25 0.75 15.29
N HIS A 137 -8.77 0.06 16.30
CA HIS A 137 -9.23 0.66 17.55
C HIS A 137 -8.14 0.55 18.61
N VAL A 138 -8.03 1.58 19.43
CA VAL A 138 -7.14 1.67 20.59
C VAL A 138 -7.99 1.88 21.84
N ALA A 139 -7.66 1.16 22.91
CA ALA A 139 -8.31 1.33 24.20
C ALA A 139 -7.84 2.65 24.85
N CYS A 140 -8.77 3.43 25.38
CA CYS A 140 -8.42 4.59 26.20
C CYS A 140 -7.66 4.14 27.46
N PRO A 141 -6.51 4.75 27.80
CA PRO A 141 -5.73 4.35 28.97
C PRO A 141 -6.42 4.63 30.32
N HIS A 142 -7.47 5.46 30.33
CA HIS A 142 -8.20 5.83 31.56
C HIS A 142 -9.49 5.03 31.76
N CYS A 143 -10.30 4.86 30.70
CA CYS A 143 -11.60 4.19 30.80
C CYS A 143 -11.66 2.80 30.14
N GLY A 144 -10.62 2.39 29.40
CA GLY A 144 -10.57 1.07 28.74
C GLY A 144 -11.41 0.93 27.47
N GLU A 145 -12.37 1.83 27.23
CA GLU A 145 -13.22 1.81 26.04
C GLU A 145 -12.41 1.98 24.74
N GLU A 146 -12.76 1.18 23.73
CA GLU A 146 -12.08 1.13 22.44
C GLU A 146 -12.62 2.20 21.47
N GLN A 147 -11.71 2.93 20.83
CA GLN A 147 -12.03 3.94 19.81
C GLN A 147 -10.95 3.99 18.74
N TYR A 148 -11.25 4.47 17.54
CA TYR A 148 -10.20 4.81 16.58
C TYR A 148 -9.85 6.29 16.70
N LEU A 149 -8.59 6.64 16.45
CA LEU A 149 -8.11 8.01 16.58
C LEU A 149 -8.72 8.91 15.48
N LYS A 150 -9.25 10.06 15.89
CA LYS A 150 -9.79 11.10 15.01
C LYS A 150 -9.06 12.40 15.28
N PHE A 151 -8.73 13.13 14.21
CA PHE A 151 -8.16 14.47 14.33
C PHE A 151 -9.09 15.47 15.02
N GLY A 152 -10.41 15.24 14.97
CA GLY A 152 -11.39 16.23 15.43
C GLY A 152 -11.54 17.40 14.45
N ASP A 153 -12.60 18.18 14.65
CA ASP A 153 -12.82 19.47 14.01
C ASP A 153 -13.45 20.42 15.05
N LYS A 154 -13.76 21.67 14.66
CA LYS A 154 -14.32 22.67 15.59
C LYS A 154 -15.64 22.26 16.25
N GLU A 155 -16.35 21.28 15.68
CA GLU A 155 -17.65 20.82 16.16
C GLU A 155 -17.53 19.49 16.92
N THR A 156 -16.39 18.82 16.83
CA THR A 156 -16.17 17.51 17.44
C THR A 156 -15.61 17.68 18.86
N PRO A 157 -16.33 17.26 19.92
CA PRO A 157 -15.90 17.44 21.31
C PRO A 157 -14.87 16.40 21.79
N PHE A 158 -14.21 15.69 20.87
CA PHE A 158 -13.23 14.63 21.13
C PHE A 158 -12.19 14.58 20.00
N GLY A 159 -11.12 13.81 20.20
CA GLY A 159 -10.02 13.71 19.23
C GLY A 159 -8.80 14.54 19.63
N HIS A 160 -7.92 14.82 18.66
CA HIS A 160 -6.75 15.65 18.89
C HIS A 160 -7.16 17.10 19.20
N ASN A 161 -6.67 17.62 20.32
CA ASN A 161 -6.89 18.98 20.76
C ASN A 161 -5.57 19.61 21.19
N TRP A 162 -5.41 20.89 20.91
CA TRP A 162 -4.24 21.67 21.29
C TRP A 162 -4.61 23.15 21.39
N THR A 163 -3.80 23.89 22.14
CA THR A 163 -3.87 25.36 22.18
C THR A 163 -3.29 25.93 20.90
N THR A 164 -4.00 26.86 20.26
CA THR A 164 -3.52 27.56 19.05
C THR A 164 -2.11 28.13 19.29
N ASP A 165 -1.22 27.92 18.33
CA ASP A 165 0.20 28.34 18.36
C ASP A 165 1.08 27.66 19.44
N ASP A 166 0.58 26.64 20.14
CA ASP A 166 1.37 25.81 21.05
C ASP A 166 1.20 24.30 20.76
N PRO A 167 2.02 23.74 19.85
CA PRO A 167 2.01 22.31 19.54
C PRO A 167 2.36 21.40 20.72
N SER A 168 3.03 21.92 21.76
CA SER A 168 3.40 21.11 22.92
C SER A 168 2.23 20.79 23.84
N SER A 169 1.11 21.49 23.66
CA SER A 169 -0.14 21.29 24.39
C SER A 169 -1.06 20.24 23.76
N GLU A 170 -0.58 19.49 22.75
CA GLU A 170 -1.38 18.46 22.09
C GLU A 170 -1.74 17.31 23.04
N PHE A 171 -3.03 16.99 23.12
CA PHE A 171 -3.55 15.80 23.79
C PHE A 171 -4.70 15.18 22.98
N TYR A 172 -5.00 13.92 23.27
CA TYR A 172 -6.13 13.21 22.66
C TYR A 172 -7.27 13.07 23.67
N LEU A 173 -8.43 13.64 23.34
CA LEU A 173 -9.62 13.59 24.18
C LEU A 173 -10.49 12.38 23.79
N CYS A 174 -10.73 11.47 24.75
CA CYS A 174 -11.49 10.24 24.53
C CYS A 174 -12.97 10.50 24.14
N GLU A 175 -13.46 9.83 23.09
CA GLU A 175 -14.84 10.01 22.59
C GLU A 175 -15.93 9.48 23.54
N HIS A 176 -15.60 8.54 24.42
CA HIS A 176 -16.57 7.88 25.29
C HIS A 176 -16.81 8.63 26.60
N ASN A 177 -15.73 9.13 27.21
CA ASN A 177 -15.75 9.69 28.58
C ASN A 177 -14.98 11.01 28.73
N ALA A 178 -14.51 11.61 27.63
CA ALA A 178 -13.73 12.85 27.65
C ALA A 178 -12.48 12.79 28.56
N CYS A 179 -11.85 11.62 28.67
CA CYS A 179 -10.59 11.42 29.36
C CYS A 179 -9.43 12.10 28.61
N VAL A 180 -8.45 12.62 29.37
CA VAL A 180 -7.18 13.22 28.90
C VAL A 180 -6.02 12.59 29.65
#